data_AF-A0A969K9E6-F1
#
_entry.id   AF-A0A969K9E6-F1
#
_cell.length_a   1.000
_cell.length_b   1.000
_cell.length_c   1.000
_cell.angle_alpha   90.00
_cell.angle_beta   90.00
_cell.angle_gamma   90.00
#
_symmetry.space_group_name_H-M   'P 1'
#
loop_
_entity.id
_entity.type
_entity.pdbx_description
1 polymer ?
#
loop_
_entity_poly.entity_id
_entity_poly.type
_entity_poly.pdbx_seq_one_letter_code
_entity_poly.pdbx_strand_id
1 'polypeptide(L)'
;FAWQRWMPKLLAIVMLLVNVAALVMTYSRGGWIGLVAGGFTFMLLLVWWWSERLPSKLRPWALPGVVGLSVAIVLLAVAIVPPIRDRVASIFVGRGDSSNNFRINVWAAVIDMIRDRPILGIGPGNSIFNKIYPLYMRPKYSALSSYSVLLEVTVEAGLIGLFSFLWLLFVTTYQGIMQIKRLREVGHHDAFWLMAALASGAGLMAHGLFDTVFYRPAIQTLWWLMLAIVASFYTPDRLTLDKA
;
A
#
# COMPACT_ATOMS: atom_id res chain seq x y z
N PHE A 1 -23.96 7.07 6.19
CA PHE A 1 -23.68 6.68 7.58
C PHE A 1 -22.67 7.63 8.22
N ALA A 2 -21.48 7.86 7.63
CA ALA A 2 -20.46 8.74 8.22
C ALA A 2 -20.80 10.26 8.18
N TRP A 3 -21.32 10.76 7.06
CA TRP A 3 -21.64 12.18 6.88
C TRP A 3 -23.12 12.38 6.58
N GLN A 4 -23.90 12.65 7.62
CA GLN A 4 -25.35 12.86 7.47
C GLN A 4 -25.68 14.28 6.96
N ARG A 5 -24.87 15.28 7.35
CA ARG A 5 -25.03 16.69 6.96
C ARG A 5 -24.37 16.97 5.61
N TRP A 6 -24.81 18.04 4.93
CA TRP A 6 -24.28 18.44 3.63
C TRP A 6 -22.84 18.98 3.71
N MET A 7 -22.50 19.70 4.78
CA MET A 7 -21.17 20.30 4.93
C MET A 7 -20.04 19.26 4.99
N PRO A 8 -20.10 18.18 5.80
CA PRO A 8 -19.06 17.15 5.77
C PRO A 8 -18.98 16.40 4.43
N LYS A 9 -20.10 16.24 3.70
CA LYS A 9 -20.08 15.66 2.35
C LYS A 9 -19.35 16.57 1.37
N LEU A 10 -19.62 17.88 1.42
CA LEU A 10 -18.93 18.86 0.60
C LEU A 10 -17.42 18.85 0.89
N LEU A 11 -17.03 18.85 2.17
CA LEU A 11 -15.63 18.75 2.58
C LEU A 11 -14.97 17.48 2.04
N ALA A 12 -15.63 16.33 2.13
CA ALA A 12 -15.10 15.09 1.58
C ALA A 12 -14.91 15.12 0.06
N ILE A 13 -15.86 15.70 -0.67
CA ILE A 13 -15.75 15.87 -2.13
C ILE A 13 -14.58 16.81 -2.46
N VAL A 14 -14.47 17.94 -1.76
CA VAL A 14 -13.36 18.88 -1.95
C VAL A 14 -12.02 18.21 -1.65
N MET A 15 -11.91 17.47 -0.54
CA MET A 15 -10.70 16.72 -0.20
C MET A 15 -10.34 15.70 -1.28
N LEU A 16 -11.32 14.95 -1.80
CA LEU A 16 -11.09 13.99 -2.88
C LEU A 16 -10.57 14.70 -4.14
N LEU A 17 -11.24 15.78 -4.58
CA LEU A 17 -10.86 16.52 -5.78
C LEU A 17 -9.46 17.14 -5.66
N VAL A 18 -9.16 17.75 -4.50
CA VAL A 18 -7.84 18.35 -4.25
C VAL A 18 -6.74 17.29 -4.23
N ASN A 19 -6.96 16.13 -3.58
CA ASN A 19 -5.96 15.06 -3.56
C ASN A 19 -5.76 14.40 -4.94
N VAL A 20 -6.83 14.24 -5.72
CA VAL A 20 -6.72 13.74 -7.10
C VAL A 20 -5.98 14.74 -7.99
N ALA A 21 -6.28 16.04 -7.88
CA ALA A 21 -5.56 17.08 -8.59
C ALA A 21 -4.07 17.10 -8.21
N ALA A 22 -3.76 17.03 -6.92
CA ALA A 22 -2.38 16.94 -6.44
C ALA A 22 -1.66 15.71 -7.01
N LEU A 23 -2.29 14.53 -6.97
CA LEU A 23 -1.73 13.30 -7.55
C LEU A 23 -1.40 13.47 -9.04
N VAL A 24 -2.33 14.02 -9.82
CA VAL A 24 -2.13 14.28 -11.26
C VAL A 24 -0.93 15.23 -11.47
N MET A 25 -0.86 16.31 -10.69
CA MET A 25 0.21 17.32 -10.78
C MET A 25 1.57 16.81 -10.30
N THR A 26 1.62 15.75 -9.49
CA THR A 26 2.90 15.16 -9.04
C THR A 26 3.61 14.38 -10.15
N TYR A 27 2.87 13.93 -11.17
CA TYR A 27 3.36 13.01 -12.22
C TYR A 27 4.03 11.72 -11.65
N SER A 28 3.73 11.35 -10.40
CA SER A 28 4.38 10.24 -9.72
C SER A 28 3.81 8.89 -10.16
N ARG A 29 4.62 8.08 -10.87
CA ARG A 29 4.27 6.69 -11.21
C ARG A 29 3.92 5.86 -9.97
N GLY A 30 4.69 6.03 -8.89
CA GLY A 30 4.46 5.34 -7.62
C GLY A 30 3.11 5.72 -6.98
N GLY A 31 2.74 7.00 -7.05
CA GLY A 31 1.45 7.47 -6.55
C GLY A 31 0.26 6.84 -7.30
N TRP A 32 0.35 6.72 -8.63
CA TRP A 32 -0.67 6.03 -9.43
C TRP A 32 -0.77 4.54 -9.10
N ILE A 33 0.37 3.86 -8.90
CA ILE A 33 0.40 2.45 -8.46
C ILE A 33 -0.29 2.31 -7.10
N GLY A 34 0.00 3.21 -6.16
CA GLY A 34 -0.65 3.23 -4.85
C GLY A 34 -2.16 3.45 -4.92
N LEU A 35 -2.61 4.40 -5.74
CA LEU A 35 -4.05 4.64 -5.95
C LEU A 35 -4.75 3.41 -6.53
N VAL A 36 -4.17 2.78 -7.56
CA VAL A 36 -4.74 1.59 -8.19
C VAL A 36 -4.79 0.43 -7.20
N ALA A 37 -3.70 0.16 -6.49
CA ALA A 37 -3.64 -0.92 -5.51
C ALA A 37 -4.65 -0.71 -4.37
N GLY A 38 -4.68 0.49 -3.77
CA GLY A 38 -5.61 0.80 -2.69
C GLY A 38 -7.07 0.80 -3.14
N GLY A 39 -7.37 1.42 -4.28
CA GLY A 39 -8.71 1.42 -4.87
C GLY A 39 -9.20 0.01 -5.22
N PHE A 40 -8.31 -0.83 -5.76
CA PHE A 40 -8.60 -2.23 -6.05
C PHE A 40 -8.87 -3.04 -4.78
N THR A 41 -8.03 -2.91 -3.74
CA THR A 41 -8.26 -3.54 -2.44
C THR A 41 -9.59 -3.11 -1.84
N PHE A 42 -9.91 -1.81 -1.87
CA PHE A 42 -11.19 -1.30 -1.38
C PHE A 42 -12.38 -1.88 -2.15
N MET A 43 -12.29 -1.93 -3.49
CA MET A 43 -13.33 -2.50 -4.34
C MET A 43 -13.55 -3.99 -4.07
N LEU A 44 -12.48 -4.77 -3.90
CA LEU A 44 -12.58 -6.18 -3.53
C LEU A 44 -13.30 -6.37 -2.19
N LEU A 45 -12.96 -5.57 -1.18
CA LEU A 45 -13.60 -5.63 0.14
C LEU A 45 -15.07 -5.19 0.08
N LEU A 46 -15.41 -4.18 -0.71
CA LEU A 46 -16.79 -3.73 -0.92
C LEU A 46 -17.65 -4.80 -1.63
N VAL A 47 -17.11 -5.42 -2.67
CA VAL A 47 -17.81 -6.49 -3.39
C VAL A 47 -17.95 -7.71 -2.49
N TRP A 48 -16.91 -8.05 -1.74
CA TRP A 48 -16.99 -9.09 -0.73
C TRP A 48 -18.10 -8.77 0.27
N TRP A 49 -18.16 -7.55 0.82
CA TRP A 49 -19.21 -7.10 1.74
C TRP A 49 -20.63 -7.27 1.17
N TRP A 50 -20.88 -6.73 -0.03
CA TRP A 50 -22.22 -6.79 -0.63
C TRP A 50 -22.58 -8.15 -1.24
N SER A 51 -21.61 -9.05 -1.44
CA SER A 51 -21.87 -10.39 -2.01
C SER A 51 -22.86 -11.23 -1.20
N GLU A 52 -23.12 -10.90 0.07
CA GLU A 52 -24.16 -11.55 0.88
C GLU A 52 -25.58 -11.25 0.41
N ARG A 53 -25.78 -10.11 -0.23
CA ARG A 53 -27.07 -9.69 -0.78
C ARG A 53 -27.29 -10.22 -2.20
N LEU A 54 -26.27 -10.83 -2.81
CA LEU A 54 -26.38 -11.42 -4.14
C LEU A 54 -27.09 -12.78 -4.07
N PRO A 55 -27.83 -13.15 -5.13
CA PRO A 55 -28.34 -14.51 -5.30
C PRO A 55 -27.22 -15.55 -5.15
N SER A 56 -27.53 -16.71 -4.55
CA SER A 56 -26.56 -17.79 -4.28
C SER A 56 -25.74 -18.20 -5.51
N LYS A 57 -26.35 -18.12 -6.70
CA LYS A 57 -25.71 -18.43 -8.00
C LYS A 57 -24.66 -17.40 -8.43
N LEU A 58 -24.82 -16.12 -8.09
CA LEU A 58 -23.90 -15.02 -8.48
C LEU A 58 -22.80 -14.77 -7.44
N ARG A 59 -23.05 -15.11 -6.19
CA ARG A 59 -22.11 -14.94 -5.07
C ARG A 59 -20.69 -15.48 -5.33
N PRO A 60 -20.46 -16.70 -5.84
CA PRO A 60 -19.10 -17.20 -6.10
C PRO A 60 -18.39 -16.44 -7.23
N TRP A 61 -19.14 -15.79 -8.12
CA TRP A 61 -18.60 -15.05 -9.26
C TRP A 61 -18.34 -13.57 -8.96
N ALA A 62 -18.79 -13.06 -7.82
CA ALA A 62 -18.65 -11.64 -7.48
C ALA A 62 -17.18 -11.19 -7.44
N LEU A 63 -16.32 -11.92 -6.72
CA LEU A 63 -14.89 -11.58 -6.62
C LEU A 63 -14.13 -11.87 -7.93
N PRO A 64 -14.22 -13.07 -8.56
CA PRO A 64 -13.59 -13.31 -9.85
C PRO A 64 -14.05 -12.35 -10.94
N GLY A 65 -15.33 -11.97 -10.95
CA GLY A 65 -15.90 -11.01 -11.91
C GLY A 65 -15.29 -9.62 -11.77
N VAL A 66 -15.07 -9.15 -10.54
CA VAL A 66 -14.45 -7.85 -10.27
C VAL A 66 -12.96 -7.85 -10.63
N VAL A 67 -12.25 -8.93 -10.34
CA VAL A 67 -10.86 -9.11 -10.77
C VAL A 67 -10.79 -9.12 -12.30
N GLY A 68 -11.61 -9.95 -12.95
CA GLY A 68 -11.67 -10.08 -14.41
C GLY A 68 -12.03 -8.77 -15.10
N LEU A 69 -13.02 -8.04 -14.59
CA LEU A 69 -13.41 -6.72 -15.09
C LEU A 69 -12.29 -5.70 -14.93
N SER A 70 -11.61 -5.68 -13.79
CA SER A 70 -10.48 -4.77 -13.55
C SER A 70 -9.35 -5.04 -14.54
N VAL A 71 -8.99 -6.31 -14.75
CA VAL A 71 -7.99 -6.71 -15.74
C VAL A 71 -8.42 -6.31 -17.14
N ALA A 72 -9.68 -6.56 -17.53
CA ALA A 72 -10.21 -6.19 -18.83
C ALA A 72 -10.16 -4.67 -19.07
N ILE A 73 -10.53 -3.86 -18.07
CA ILE A 73 -10.46 -2.39 -18.13
C ILE A 73 -9.01 -1.93 -18.33
N VAL A 74 -8.06 -2.50 -17.58
CA VAL A 74 -6.64 -2.14 -17.71
C VAL A 74 -6.11 -2.50 -19.09
N LEU A 75 -6.40 -3.72 -19.59
CA LEU A 75 -5.99 -4.15 -20.92
C LEU A 75 -6.60 -3.26 -22.02
N LEU A 76 -7.88 -2.91 -21.90
CA LEU A 76 -8.57 -2.02 -22.82
C LEU A 76 -7.97 -0.60 -22.80
N ALA A 77 -7.68 -0.07 -21.62
CA ALA A 77 -7.04 1.24 -21.47
C ALA A 77 -5.64 1.26 -22.10
N VAL A 78 -4.85 0.19 -21.91
CA VAL A 78 -3.53 0.04 -22.56
C VAL A 78 -3.66 -0.08 -24.09
N ALA A 79 -4.69 -0.75 -24.59
CA ALA A 79 -4.90 -0.89 -26.02
C ALA A 79 -5.29 0.43 -26.71
N ILE A 80 -6.16 1.23 -26.07
CA ILE A 80 -6.84 2.37 -26.71
C ILE A 80 -6.22 3.73 -26.33
N VAL A 81 -5.60 3.88 -25.16
CA VAL A 81 -5.14 5.17 -24.64
C VAL A 81 -3.60 5.27 -24.73
N PRO A 82 -3.02 5.98 -25.71
CA PRO A 82 -1.58 6.02 -25.92
C PRO A 82 -0.78 6.49 -24.70
N PRO A 83 -1.17 7.54 -23.96
CA PRO A 83 -0.45 7.93 -22.74
C PRO A 83 -0.41 6.83 -21.68
N ILE A 84 -1.47 6.04 -21.52
CA ILE A 84 -1.49 4.91 -20.57
C ILE A 84 -0.57 3.81 -21.06
N ARG A 85 -0.63 3.49 -22.36
CA ARG A 85 0.26 2.50 -22.99
C ARG A 85 1.73 2.85 -22.80
N ASP A 86 2.12 4.08 -23.06
CA ASP A 86 3.51 4.53 -22.93
C ASP A 86 3.99 4.47 -21.48
N ARG A 87 3.09 4.81 -20.53
CA ARG A 87 3.38 4.69 -19.09
C ARG A 87 3.56 3.23 -18.68
N VAL A 88 2.68 2.33 -19.10
CA VAL A 88 2.81 0.89 -18.83
C VAL A 88 4.07 0.33 -19.47
N ALA A 89 4.36 0.67 -20.73
CA ALA A 89 5.59 0.29 -21.41
C ALA A 89 6.84 0.76 -20.63
N SER A 90 6.86 2.00 -20.13
CA SER A 90 7.99 2.55 -19.36
C SER A 90 8.30 1.76 -18.08
N ILE A 91 7.33 1.06 -17.49
CA ILE A 91 7.55 0.18 -16.34
C ILE A 91 8.42 -1.02 -16.74
N PHE A 92 8.24 -1.53 -17.96
CA PHE A 92 8.94 -2.72 -18.47
C PHE A 92 10.21 -2.42 -19.26
N VAL A 93 10.49 -1.15 -19.58
CA VAL A 93 11.72 -0.72 -20.29
C VAL A 93 12.99 -0.93 -19.44
N GLY A 94 12.87 -1.22 -18.15
CA GLY A 94 14.00 -1.59 -17.30
C GLY A 94 15.07 -0.51 -17.27
N ARG A 95 16.28 -0.80 -17.80
CA ARG A 95 17.40 0.16 -17.83
C ARG A 95 17.30 1.25 -18.90
N GLY A 96 16.34 1.17 -19.83
CA GLY A 96 16.14 2.23 -20.84
C GLY A 96 15.46 3.49 -20.30
N ASP A 97 14.82 3.42 -19.12
CA ASP A 97 14.26 4.57 -18.41
C ASP A 97 15.28 5.05 -17.36
N SER A 98 15.62 6.34 -17.38
CA SER A 98 16.68 6.88 -16.51
C SER A 98 16.37 6.70 -15.02
N SER A 99 15.10 6.82 -14.63
CA SER A 99 14.66 6.66 -13.24
C SER A 99 14.68 5.19 -12.80
N ASN A 100 14.25 4.27 -13.65
CA ASN A 100 14.35 2.83 -13.35
C ASN A 100 15.80 2.37 -13.32
N ASN A 101 16.62 2.79 -14.28
CA ASN A 101 18.05 2.47 -14.30
C ASN A 101 18.77 2.99 -13.06
N PHE A 102 18.42 4.20 -12.60
CA PHE A 102 18.94 4.75 -11.36
C PHE A 102 18.61 3.84 -10.17
N ARG A 103 17.33 3.46 -9.98
CA ARG A 103 16.91 2.55 -8.91
C ARG A 103 17.57 1.18 -8.99
N ILE A 104 17.70 0.60 -10.18
CA ILE A 104 18.37 -0.71 -10.37
C ILE A 104 19.82 -0.67 -9.87
N ASN A 105 20.55 0.41 -10.15
CA ASN A 105 21.93 0.56 -9.66
C ASN A 105 21.99 0.77 -8.15
N VAL A 106 21.07 1.56 -7.59
CA VAL A 106 20.96 1.75 -6.13
C VAL A 106 20.63 0.43 -5.44
N TRP A 107 19.66 -0.32 -5.95
CA TRP A 107 19.25 -1.61 -5.40
C TRP A 107 20.38 -2.63 -5.43
N ALA A 108 21.18 -2.65 -6.50
CA ALA A 108 22.35 -3.52 -6.55
C ALA A 108 23.35 -3.21 -5.42
N ALA A 109 23.64 -1.93 -5.17
CA ALA A 109 24.50 -1.50 -4.06
C ALA A 109 23.87 -1.83 -2.68
N VAL A 110 22.57 -1.61 -2.52
CA VAL A 110 21.85 -1.93 -1.28
C VAL A 110 21.82 -3.44 -1.01
N ILE A 111 21.69 -4.27 -2.04
CA ILE A 111 21.78 -5.74 -1.90
C ILE A 111 23.18 -6.14 -1.41
N ASP A 112 24.24 -5.51 -1.92
CA ASP A 112 25.61 -5.77 -1.45
C ASP A 112 25.76 -5.34 0.04
N MET A 113 25.19 -4.20 0.44
CA MET A 113 25.15 -3.78 1.85
C MET A 113 24.41 -4.79 2.75
N ILE A 114 23.26 -5.31 2.29
CA ILE A 114 22.48 -6.32 3.02
C ILE A 114 23.30 -7.62 3.17
N ARG A 115 24.06 -8.01 2.14
CA ARG A 115 24.92 -9.22 2.21
C ARG A 115 26.02 -9.10 3.25
N ASP A 116 26.56 -7.89 3.46
CA ASP A 116 27.62 -7.66 4.45
C ASP A 116 27.08 -7.57 5.89
N ARG A 117 25.82 -7.12 6.07
CA ARG A 117 25.15 -6.98 7.39
C ARG A 117 23.74 -7.58 7.41
N PRO A 118 23.57 -8.90 7.16
CA PRO A 118 22.26 -9.48 6.87
C PRO A 118 21.33 -9.60 8.07
N ILE A 119 21.85 -9.73 9.29
CA ILE A 119 21.02 -10.06 10.47
C ILE A 119 20.40 -8.80 11.08
N LEU A 120 21.24 -7.81 11.41
CA LEU A 120 20.85 -6.59 12.14
C LEU A 120 20.85 -5.34 11.26
N GLY A 121 21.32 -5.43 10.01
CA GLY A 121 21.48 -4.29 9.13
C GLY A 121 22.62 -3.35 9.56
N ILE A 122 22.64 -2.18 8.95
CA ILE A 122 23.66 -1.15 9.19
C ILE A 122 23.32 -0.22 10.36
N GLY A 123 22.09 -0.29 10.88
CA GLY A 123 21.52 0.64 11.84
C GLY A 123 20.51 1.60 11.19
N PRO A 124 19.52 2.09 11.96
CA PRO A 124 18.44 2.92 11.44
C PRO A 124 18.87 4.37 11.19
N GLY A 125 18.30 4.98 10.16
CA GLY A 125 18.36 6.41 9.92
C GLY A 125 19.21 6.81 8.72
N ASN A 126 18.75 7.88 8.06
CA ASN A 126 19.36 8.42 6.85
C ASN A 126 20.84 8.81 7.02
N SER A 127 21.24 9.23 8.22
CA SER A 127 22.63 9.61 8.52
C SER A 127 23.60 8.42 8.46
N ILE A 128 23.13 7.22 8.83
CA ILE A 128 23.91 5.99 8.75
C ILE A 128 23.97 5.53 7.29
N PHE A 129 22.84 5.52 6.59
CA PHE A 129 22.78 5.20 5.16
C PHE A 129 23.76 6.06 4.35
N ASN A 130 23.73 7.38 4.54
CA ASN A 130 24.59 8.31 3.79
C ASN A 130 26.08 8.15 4.08
N LYS A 131 26.46 7.59 5.24
CA LYS A 131 27.86 7.31 5.58
C LYS A 131 28.35 6.02 4.93
N ILE A 132 27.49 5.01 4.79
CA ILE A 132 27.87 3.66 4.35
C ILE A 132 27.65 3.48 2.85
N TYR A 133 26.56 3.98 2.29
CA TYR A 133 26.21 3.82 0.88
C TYR A 133 27.34 4.22 -0.10
N PRO A 134 28.13 5.30 0.13
CA PRO A 134 29.24 5.66 -0.76
C PRO A 134 30.30 4.57 -0.93
N LEU A 135 30.42 3.62 0.00
CA LEU A 135 31.34 2.48 -0.10
C LEU A 135 30.88 1.43 -1.13
N TYR A 136 29.58 1.39 -1.43
CA TYR A 136 28.94 0.41 -2.32
C TYR A 136 28.46 1.03 -3.63
N MET A 137 28.37 2.36 -3.69
CA MET A 137 27.72 3.08 -4.79
C MET A 137 28.38 2.78 -6.15
N ARG A 138 27.55 2.71 -7.19
CA ARG A 138 28.04 2.68 -8.57
C ARG A 138 28.35 4.12 -9.04
N PRO A 139 29.37 4.35 -9.88
CA PRO A 139 29.71 5.69 -10.35
C PRO A 139 28.50 6.40 -10.98
N LYS A 140 28.25 7.66 -10.59
CA LYS A 140 27.09 8.49 -11.01
C LYS A 140 25.74 8.12 -10.39
N TYR A 141 25.68 7.18 -9.45
CA TYR A 141 24.44 6.77 -8.77
C TYR A 141 24.50 7.04 -7.25
N SER A 142 24.69 8.32 -6.88
CA SER A 142 24.59 8.75 -5.48
C SER A 142 23.13 8.71 -5.03
N ALA A 143 22.85 8.11 -3.87
CA ALA A 143 21.50 7.96 -3.34
C ALA A 143 21.46 8.34 -1.87
N LEU A 144 20.29 8.83 -1.45
CA LEU A 144 20.00 9.14 -0.05
C LEU A 144 19.12 8.07 0.59
N SER A 145 18.66 7.08 -0.15
CA SER A 145 17.88 5.95 0.35
C SER A 145 17.85 4.83 -0.69
N SER A 146 17.33 3.67 -0.32
CA SER A 146 17.15 2.52 -1.22
C SER A 146 16.04 2.69 -2.26
N TYR A 147 15.16 3.68 -2.13
CA TYR A 147 13.95 3.83 -2.96
C TYR A 147 13.06 2.58 -2.97
N SER A 148 12.99 1.85 -1.86
CA SER A 148 11.99 0.81 -1.59
C SER A 148 11.87 0.64 -0.08
N VAL A 149 10.67 0.76 0.50
CA VAL A 149 10.45 0.58 1.94
C VAL A 149 10.97 -0.78 2.42
N LEU A 150 10.79 -1.85 1.63
CA LEU A 150 11.27 -3.18 2.01
C LEU A 150 12.79 -3.26 2.04
N LEU A 151 13.46 -2.68 1.03
CA LEU A 151 14.93 -2.65 1.00
C LEU A 151 15.48 -1.73 2.10
N GLU A 152 14.81 -0.62 2.39
CA GLU A 152 15.22 0.31 3.45
C GLU A 152 15.15 -0.38 4.82
N VAL A 153 14.02 -1.01 5.13
CA VAL A 153 13.86 -1.78 6.38
C VAL A 153 14.91 -2.89 6.47
N THR A 154 15.18 -3.60 5.36
CA THR A 154 16.16 -4.69 5.34
C THR A 154 17.59 -4.20 5.49
N VAL A 155 17.98 -3.09 4.86
CA VAL A 155 19.34 -2.56 4.96
C VAL A 155 19.59 -1.94 6.33
N GLU A 156 18.59 -1.28 6.91
CA GLU A 156 18.71 -0.63 8.23
C GLU A 156 18.67 -1.63 9.39
N ALA A 157 17.76 -2.61 9.35
CA ALA A 157 17.47 -3.51 10.48
C ALA A 157 17.67 -5.00 10.17
N GLY A 158 18.18 -5.34 8.98
CA GLY A 158 18.46 -6.71 8.57
C GLY A 158 17.21 -7.55 8.35
N LEU A 159 17.42 -8.86 8.23
CA LEU A 159 16.35 -9.84 8.07
C LEU A 159 15.44 -9.93 9.29
N ILE A 160 15.96 -9.61 10.50
CA ILE A 160 15.12 -9.53 11.71
C ILE A 160 14.12 -8.39 11.57
N GLY A 161 14.57 -7.19 11.19
CA GLY A 161 13.70 -6.05 10.96
C GLY A 161 12.69 -6.30 9.84
N LEU A 162 13.12 -6.91 8.73
CA LEU A 162 12.22 -7.29 7.64
C LEU A 162 11.14 -8.26 8.13
N PHE A 163 11.51 -9.30 8.87
CA PHE A 163 10.56 -10.27 9.42
C PHE A 163 9.56 -9.59 10.36
N SER A 164 10.02 -8.75 11.30
CA SER A 164 9.14 -8.00 12.20
C SER A 164 8.18 -7.08 11.45
N PHE A 165 8.65 -6.43 10.38
CA PHE A 165 7.81 -5.58 9.55
C PHE A 165 6.75 -6.39 8.79
N LEU A 166 7.13 -7.49 8.14
CA LEU A 166 6.19 -8.37 7.44
C LEU A 166 5.18 -9.01 8.40
N TRP A 167 5.61 -9.35 9.61
CA TRP A 167 4.72 -9.84 10.67
C TRP A 167 3.69 -8.79 11.08
N LEU A 168 4.11 -7.53 11.26
CA LEU A 168 3.19 -6.42 11.54
C LEU A 168 2.15 -6.24 10.42
N LEU A 169 2.58 -6.32 9.15
CA LEU A 169 1.67 -6.27 8.00
C LEU A 169 0.65 -7.41 8.04
N PHE A 170 1.12 -8.63 8.30
CA PHE A 170 0.29 -9.83 8.39
C PHE A 170 -0.74 -9.71 9.51
N VAL A 171 -0.30 -9.42 10.74
CA VAL A 171 -1.19 -9.31 11.90
C VAL A 171 -2.24 -8.23 11.70
N THR A 172 -1.84 -7.05 11.23
CA THR A 172 -2.78 -5.95 10.96
C THR A 172 -3.82 -6.35 9.92
N THR A 173 -3.38 -6.94 8.81
CA THR A 173 -4.28 -7.33 7.73
C THR A 173 -5.24 -8.43 8.18
N TYR A 174 -4.71 -9.44 8.87
CA TYR A 174 -5.50 -10.54 9.42
C TYR A 174 -6.56 -10.05 10.40
N GLN A 175 -6.16 -9.24 11.39
CA GLN A 175 -7.08 -8.66 12.37
C GLN A 175 -8.13 -7.77 11.70
N GLY A 176 -7.74 -6.91 10.76
CA GLY A 176 -8.67 -6.09 10.00
C GLY A 176 -9.71 -6.90 9.24
N ILE A 177 -9.30 -7.97 8.55
CA ILE A 177 -10.22 -8.86 7.82
C ILE A 177 -11.17 -9.59 8.77
N MET A 178 -10.67 -10.10 9.91
CA MET A 178 -11.51 -10.76 10.91
C MET A 178 -12.57 -9.82 11.49
N GLN A 179 -12.20 -8.57 11.81
CA GLN A 179 -13.16 -7.58 12.31
C GLN A 179 -14.17 -7.16 11.23
N ILE A 180 -13.75 -7.02 9.97
CA ILE A 180 -14.71 -6.76 8.87
C ILE A 180 -15.70 -7.94 8.75
N LYS A 181 -15.23 -9.19 8.83
CA LYS A 181 -16.10 -10.37 8.78
C LYS A 181 -17.18 -10.33 9.88
N ARG A 182 -16.79 -10.03 11.11
CA ARG A 182 -17.73 -9.90 12.23
C ARG A 182 -18.73 -8.78 12.03
N LEU A 183 -18.27 -7.59 11.63
CA LEU A 183 -19.16 -6.45 11.37
C LEU A 183 -20.10 -6.72 10.20
N ARG A 184 -19.67 -7.55 9.24
CA ARG A 184 -20.47 -7.98 8.10
C ARG A 184 -21.67 -8.83 8.52
N GLU A 185 -21.48 -9.78 9.42
CA GLU A 185 -22.56 -10.64 9.94
C GLU A 185 -23.72 -9.84 10.54
N VAL A 186 -23.42 -8.71 11.20
CA VAL A 186 -24.42 -7.80 11.80
C VAL A 186 -24.75 -6.60 10.92
N GLY A 187 -24.15 -6.47 9.74
CA GLY A 187 -24.35 -5.36 8.81
C GLY A 187 -23.89 -3.98 9.33
N HIS A 188 -22.94 -3.93 10.28
CA HIS A 188 -22.51 -2.69 10.92
C HIS A 188 -21.59 -1.86 10.01
N HIS A 189 -21.91 -0.57 9.83
CA HIS A 189 -21.21 0.29 8.87
C HIS A 189 -19.75 0.62 9.23
N ASP A 190 -19.31 0.35 10.46
CA ASP A 190 -17.91 0.58 10.84
C ASP A 190 -16.91 -0.25 10.05
N ALA A 191 -17.38 -1.33 9.40
CA ALA A 191 -16.59 -2.12 8.49
C ALA A 191 -15.95 -1.26 7.38
N PHE A 192 -16.62 -0.19 6.94
CA PHE A 192 -16.08 0.70 5.91
C PHE A 192 -14.83 1.46 6.37
N TRP A 193 -14.67 1.74 7.67
CA TRP A 193 -13.45 2.34 8.21
C TRP A 193 -12.27 1.37 8.15
N LEU A 194 -12.51 0.10 8.51
CA LEU A 194 -11.50 -0.96 8.39
C LEU A 194 -11.12 -1.22 6.94
N MET A 195 -12.10 -1.24 6.02
CA MET A 195 -11.83 -1.39 4.59
C MET A 195 -10.98 -0.23 4.06
N ALA A 196 -11.29 1.01 4.45
CA ALA A 196 -10.52 2.18 4.06
C ALA A 196 -9.10 2.15 4.62
N ALA A 197 -8.90 1.72 5.87
CA ALA A 197 -7.59 1.58 6.49
C ALA A 197 -6.74 0.50 5.78
N LEU A 198 -7.29 -0.68 5.53
CA LEU A 198 -6.60 -1.76 4.81
C LEU A 198 -6.28 -1.38 3.36
N ALA A 199 -7.22 -0.74 2.67
CA ALA A 199 -7.02 -0.25 1.30
C ALA A 199 -5.93 0.81 1.22
N SER A 200 -5.95 1.78 2.13
CA SER A 200 -4.93 2.84 2.18
C SER A 200 -3.55 2.27 2.53
N GLY A 201 -3.49 1.27 3.43
CA GLY A 201 -2.26 0.55 3.76
C GLY A 201 -1.71 -0.23 2.56
N ALA A 202 -2.57 -0.94 1.82
CA ALA A 202 -2.20 -1.65 0.59
C ALA A 202 -1.68 -0.68 -0.48
N GLY A 203 -2.34 0.47 -0.67
CA GLY A 203 -1.90 1.51 -1.59
C GLY A 203 -0.53 2.08 -1.21
N LEU A 204 -0.32 2.39 0.08
CA LEU A 204 0.96 2.91 0.55
C LEU A 204 2.10 1.89 0.36
N MET A 205 1.84 0.59 0.63
CA MET A 205 2.83 -0.45 0.41
C MET A 205 3.13 -0.67 -1.07
N ALA A 206 2.12 -0.60 -1.95
CA ALA A 206 2.33 -0.72 -3.39
C ALA A 206 3.19 0.42 -3.96
N HIS A 207 2.99 1.67 -3.51
CA HIS A 207 3.92 2.77 -3.80
C HIS A 207 5.29 2.49 -3.17
N GLY A 208 5.31 2.09 -1.89
CA GLY A 208 6.50 1.80 -1.11
C GLY A 208 7.41 0.69 -1.66
N LEU A 209 6.92 -0.17 -2.55
CA LEU A 209 7.79 -1.12 -3.27
C LEU A 209 8.86 -0.42 -4.12
N PHE A 210 8.57 0.79 -4.60
CA PHE A 210 9.42 1.53 -5.54
C PHE A 210 9.82 2.92 -5.03
N ASP A 211 9.58 3.20 -3.76
CA ASP A 211 9.89 4.49 -3.16
C ASP A 211 10.05 4.37 -1.64
N THR A 212 10.77 5.28 -1.01
CA THR A 212 10.96 5.35 0.46
C THR A 212 9.98 6.33 1.10
N VAL A 213 8.73 6.32 0.61
CA VAL A 213 7.64 7.20 1.08
C VAL A 213 7.43 7.16 2.60
N PHE A 214 7.69 6.01 3.22
CA PHE A 214 7.51 5.78 4.65
C PHE A 214 8.42 6.64 5.54
N TYR A 215 9.55 7.10 4.99
CA TYR A 215 10.56 7.87 5.73
C TYR A 215 10.27 9.38 5.71
N ARG A 216 9.08 9.78 5.24
CA ARG A 216 8.53 11.13 5.40
C ARG A 216 7.60 11.15 6.63
N PRO A 217 7.86 11.99 7.66
CA PRO A 217 7.06 11.99 8.89
C PRO A 217 5.56 12.11 8.66
N ALA A 218 5.12 12.94 7.72
CA ALA A 218 3.70 13.11 7.39
C ALA A 218 3.03 11.82 6.89
N ILE A 219 3.76 11.01 6.10
CA ILE A 219 3.27 9.73 5.57
C ILE A 219 3.30 8.66 6.67
N GLN A 220 4.33 8.66 7.51
CA GLN A 220 4.43 7.78 8.67
C GLN A 220 3.26 8.02 9.64
N THR A 221 2.83 9.25 9.88
CA THR A 221 1.65 9.54 10.70
C THR A 221 0.38 8.90 10.13
N LEU A 222 0.17 8.98 8.81
CA LEU A 222 -0.96 8.32 8.15
C LEU A 222 -0.88 6.80 8.29
N TRP A 223 0.33 6.22 8.18
CA TRP A 223 0.54 4.80 8.42
C TRP A 223 0.08 4.36 9.80
N TRP A 224 0.59 5.01 10.85
CA TRP A 224 0.23 4.66 12.22
C TRP A 224 -1.24 4.91 12.51
N LEU A 225 -1.86 5.91 11.88
CA LEU A 225 -3.30 6.13 11.97
C LEU A 225 -4.10 4.93 11.40
N MET A 226 -3.69 4.39 10.24
CA MET A 226 -4.35 3.20 9.66
C MET A 226 -4.22 1.99 10.58
N LEU A 227 -3.04 1.77 11.16
CA LEU A 227 -2.83 0.71 12.15
C LEU A 227 -3.67 0.91 13.41
N ALA A 228 -3.75 2.16 13.90
CA ALA A 228 -4.55 2.51 15.06
C ALA A 228 -6.04 2.28 14.84
N ILE A 229 -6.55 2.58 13.64
CA ILE A 229 -7.94 2.26 13.26
C ILE A 229 -8.15 0.75 13.34
N VAL A 230 -7.28 -0.07 12.75
CA VAL A 230 -7.44 -1.54 12.83
C VAL A 230 -7.39 -2.02 14.28
N ALA A 231 -6.43 -1.52 15.06
CA ALA A 231 -6.25 -1.88 16.47
C ALA A 231 -7.44 -1.46 17.34
N SER A 232 -8.13 -0.35 17.04
CA SER A 232 -9.26 0.12 17.85
C SER A 232 -10.50 -0.79 17.76
N PHE A 233 -10.59 -1.65 16.74
CA PHE A 233 -11.65 -2.65 16.61
C PHE A 233 -11.28 -4.01 17.22
N TYR A 234 -10.08 -4.14 17.81
CA TYR A 234 -9.68 -5.39 18.46
C TYR A 234 -10.66 -5.71 19.59
N THR A 235 -11.25 -6.90 19.53
CA THR A 235 -12.11 -7.41 20.60
C THR A 235 -11.49 -8.69 21.14
N PRO A 236 -11.11 -8.73 22.43
CA PRO A 236 -10.58 -9.95 23.02
C PRO A 236 -11.67 -11.03 23.10
N ASP A 237 -11.30 -12.28 22.83
CA ASP A 237 -12.21 -13.45 22.80
C ASP A 237 -12.98 -13.70 24.10
N ARG A 238 -12.61 -13.03 25.21
CA ARG A 238 -13.27 -13.22 26.53
C ARG A 238 -14.64 -12.57 26.68
N LEU A 239 -15.06 -11.68 25.77
CA LEU A 239 -16.37 -11.00 25.87
C LEU A 239 -17.53 -11.74 25.17
N THR A 240 -17.27 -12.93 24.60
CA THR A 240 -18.31 -13.78 23.98
C THR A 240 -18.87 -14.85 24.93
N LEU A 241 -18.27 -15.05 26.11
CA LEU A 241 -18.69 -16.08 27.07
C LEU A 241 -19.69 -15.61 28.14
N ASP A 242 -19.95 -14.31 28.27
CA ASP A 242 -20.92 -13.77 29.25
C ASP A 242 -22.33 -13.55 28.65
N LYS A 243 -22.66 -14.18 27.52
CA LYS A 243 -24.00 -14.14 26.92
C LYS A 243 -24.48 -15.53 26.49
N ALA A 244 -24.39 -16.51 27.39
CA ALA A 244 -25.10 -17.78 27.30
C ALA A 244 -26.06 -17.92 28.49
#